data_AF-A0AAW1UGW7-F1
#
_entry.id   AF-A0AAW1UGW7-F1
#
_cell.length_a   1.000
_cell.length_b   1.000
_cell.length_c   1.000
_cell.angle_alpha   90.00
_cell.angle_beta   90.00
_cell.angle_gamma   90.00
#
_symmetry.space_group_name_H-M   'P 1'
#
loop_
_entity.id
_entity.type
_entity.pdbx_description
1 polymer ?
#
loop_
_entity_poly.entity_id
_entity_poly.type
_entity_poly.pdbx_seq_one_letter_code
_entity_poly.pdbx_strand_id
1 'polypeptide(L)'
;MFRKVKEVAGLHRKRTTMSLTNDRNQLMLEEQELKNTWTSYIESNFEDDRADAVNVHEGTGPTILKSEVIHAFSIAKKRKAYGPDDIPTEAPKLIVEENIDLVVKLFNSIL
;
A
#
# COMPACT_ATOMS: atom_id res chain seq x y z
N MET A 1 4.72 -24.00 45.72
CA MET A 1 3.98 -23.00 44.92
C MET A 1 4.83 -21.74 44.89
N PHE A 2 5.46 -21.38 43.76
CA PHE A 2 6.38 -20.25 43.68
C PHE A 2 5.70 -19.03 43.05
N ARG A 3 5.62 -17.93 43.79
CA ARG A 3 5.17 -16.62 43.28
C ARG A 3 6.37 -15.85 42.75
N LYS A 4 6.18 -15.07 41.68
CA LYS A 4 7.27 -14.28 41.09
C LYS A 4 7.65 -13.16 42.06
N VAL A 5 8.94 -12.92 42.26
CA VAL A 5 9.49 -11.92 43.20
C VAL A 5 8.84 -10.53 43.04
N LYS A 6 8.48 -10.14 41.80
CA LYS A 6 7.81 -8.87 41.51
C LYS A 6 6.41 -8.74 42.11
N GLU A 7 5.68 -9.84 42.26
CA GLU A 7 4.33 -9.86 42.86
C GLU A 7 4.43 -9.70 44.38
N VAL A 8 5.43 -10.31 45.00
CA VAL A 8 5.69 -10.20 46.45
C VAL A 8 6.19 -8.79 46.81
N ALA A 9 6.96 -8.16 45.93
CA ALA A 9 7.48 -6.80 46.12
C ALA A 9 6.45 -5.68 45.81
N GLY A 10 5.21 -6.02 45.41
CA GLY A 10 4.18 -5.03 45.06
C GLY A 10 4.50 -4.21 43.80
N LEU A 11 5.53 -4.57 43.04
CA LEU A 11 6.00 -3.85 41.85
C LEU A 11 5.14 -4.18 40.63
N HIS A 12 3.96 -3.58 40.59
CA HIS A 12 3.04 -3.68 39.46
C HIS A 12 3.36 -2.58 38.45
N ARG A 13 3.66 -2.93 37.19
CA ARG A 13 3.73 -1.95 36.11
C ARG A 13 2.32 -1.42 35.89
N LYS A 14 2.10 -0.10 36.04
CA LYS A 14 0.82 0.53 35.71
C LYS A 14 0.44 0.14 34.28
N ARG A 15 -0.67 -0.59 34.13
CA ARG A 15 -1.25 -0.83 32.81
C ARG A 15 -2.01 0.42 32.42
N THR A 16 -1.54 1.12 31.40
CA THR A 16 -2.35 2.17 30.77
C THR A 16 -3.48 1.46 30.04
N THR A 17 -4.70 1.61 30.52
CA THR A 17 -5.89 1.21 29.76
C THR A 17 -6.01 2.13 28.56
N MET A 18 -5.91 1.56 27.35
CA MET A 18 -6.22 2.29 26.13
C MET A 18 -7.73 2.41 26.02
N SER A 19 -8.22 3.63 25.83
CA SER A 19 -9.64 3.91 25.58
C SER A 19 -9.84 4.19 24.09
N LEU A 20 -10.88 3.58 23.52
CA LEU A 20 -11.36 3.94 22.19
C LEU A 20 -12.28 5.15 22.30
N THR A 21 -12.00 6.17 21.51
CA THR A 21 -12.77 7.41 21.48
C THR A 21 -13.16 7.76 20.05
N ASN A 22 -14.33 8.38 19.88
CA ASN A 22 -14.76 8.90 18.59
C ASN A 22 -14.01 10.19 18.21
N ASP A 23 -14.34 10.76 17.06
CA ASP A 23 -13.84 12.03 16.52
C ASP A 23 -14.05 13.23 17.44
N ARG A 24 -15.04 13.17 18.34
CA ARG A 24 -15.33 14.17 19.38
C ARG A 24 -14.65 13.88 20.71
N ASN A 25 -13.71 12.93 20.73
CA ASN A 25 -12.96 12.51 21.92
C ASN A 25 -13.86 11.92 23.03
N GLN A 26 -15.01 11.37 22.65
CA GLN A 26 -15.95 10.73 23.58
C GLN A 26 -15.70 9.22 23.61
N LEU A 27 -15.81 8.62 24.80
CA LEU A 27 -15.61 7.18 24.99
C LEU A 27 -16.66 6.37 24.24
N MET A 28 -16.18 5.41 23.43
CA MET A 28 -17.04 4.50 22.70
C MET A 28 -17.20 3.22 23.52
N LEU A 29 -18.41 3.01 24.03
CA LEU A 29 -18.72 1.89 24.93
C LEU A 29 -19.65 0.86 24.28
N GLU A 30 -20.40 1.28 23.25
CA GLU A 30 -21.37 0.42 22.58
C GLU A 30 -20.79 -0.21 21.31
N GLU A 31 -21.11 -1.49 21.07
CA GLU A 31 -20.64 -2.20 19.87
C GLU A 31 -21.15 -1.56 18.58
N GLN A 32 -22.38 -1.07 18.58
CA GLN A 32 -22.96 -0.43 17.40
C GLN A 32 -22.28 0.90 17.08
N GLU A 33 -21.96 1.69 18.11
CA GLU A 33 -21.17 2.91 17.98
C GLU A 33 -19.79 2.61 17.40
N LEU A 34 -19.13 1.55 17.88
CA LEU A 34 -17.85 1.08 17.34
C LEU A 34 -17.93 0.75 15.86
N LYS A 35 -18.91 -0.05 15.44
CA LYS A 35 -19.11 -0.40 14.03
C LYS A 35 -19.33 0.85 13.17
N ASN A 36 -20.21 1.74 13.61
CA ASN A 36 -20.54 2.95 12.85
C ASN A 36 -19.31 3.85 12.67
N THR A 37 -18.55 4.12 13.73
CA THR A 37 -17.34 4.94 13.63
C THR A 37 -16.26 4.31 12.76
N TRP A 38 -16.07 2.99 12.82
CA TRP A 38 -15.14 2.30 11.94
C TRP A 38 -15.58 2.36 10.48
N THR A 39 -16.87 2.17 10.19
CA THR A 39 -17.42 2.29 8.84
C THR A 39 -17.20 3.69 8.28
N SER A 40 -17.59 4.73 9.03
CA SER A 40 -17.39 6.12 8.60
C SER A 40 -15.91 6.49 8.45
N TYR A 41 -15.03 5.94 9.30
CA TYR A 41 -13.59 6.09 9.15
C TYR A 41 -13.09 5.49 7.83
N ILE A 42 -13.53 4.28 7.49
CA ILE A 42 -13.12 3.60 6.25
C ILE A 42 -13.66 4.35 5.04
N GLU A 43 -14.94 4.70 5.04
CA GLU A 43 -15.56 5.49 3.96
C GLU A 43 -14.79 6.80 3.77
N SER A 44 -14.60 7.61 4.82
CA SER A 44 -13.90 8.89 4.70
C SER A 44 -12.44 8.79 4.23
N ASN A 45 -11.75 7.68 4.47
CA ASN A 45 -10.33 7.53 4.11
C ASN A 45 -10.10 6.79 2.79
N PHE A 46 -11.08 6.01 2.34
CA PHE A 46 -10.94 5.08 1.21
C PHE A 46 -12.11 5.13 0.22
N GLU A 47 -13.06 6.06 0.37
CA GLU A 47 -14.03 6.38 -0.67
C GLU A 47 -13.27 6.87 -1.90
N ASP A 48 -13.35 6.08 -2.98
CA ASP A 48 -12.66 6.34 -4.22
C ASP A 48 -13.46 7.37 -5.03
N ASP A 49 -13.15 8.64 -4.80
CA ASP A 49 -13.75 9.79 -5.48
C ASP A 49 -13.04 10.14 -6.79
N ARG A 50 -12.08 9.31 -7.23
CA ARG A 50 -11.37 9.52 -8.49
C ARG A 50 -12.40 9.45 -9.61
N ALA A 51 -12.44 10.50 -10.43
CA ALA A 51 -13.23 10.49 -11.67
C ALA A 51 -12.90 9.23 -12.48
N ASP A 52 -13.91 8.67 -13.17
CA ASP A 52 -13.68 7.66 -14.20
C ASP A 52 -12.48 8.08 -15.04
N ALA A 53 -11.54 7.16 -15.25
CA ALA A 53 -10.26 7.45 -15.87
C ALA A 53 -10.49 8.35 -17.09
N VAL A 54 -10.05 9.61 -16.98
CA VAL A 54 -10.02 10.52 -18.12
C VAL A 54 -9.21 9.77 -19.16
N ASN A 55 -9.83 9.44 -20.30
CA ASN A 55 -9.10 8.95 -21.46
C ASN A 55 -8.07 10.02 -21.81
N VAL A 56 -6.86 9.85 -21.29
CA VAL A 56 -5.74 10.71 -21.62
C VAL A 56 -5.60 10.58 -23.12
N HIS A 57 -5.81 11.68 -23.84
CA HIS A 57 -5.74 11.70 -25.29
C HIS A 57 -4.42 11.07 -25.74
N GLU A 58 -4.54 9.97 -26.48
CA GLU A 58 -3.44 9.25 -27.12
C GLU A 58 -2.50 10.24 -27.81
N GLY A 59 -1.20 10.15 -27.52
CA GLY A 59 -0.15 10.66 -28.41
C GLY A 59 0.38 12.09 -28.22
N THR A 60 0.13 12.76 -27.09
CA THR A 60 0.70 14.10 -26.81
C THR A 60 2.00 14.07 -25.98
N GLY A 61 2.84 13.05 -26.18
CA GLY A 61 4.11 12.89 -25.47
C GLY A 61 5.25 12.41 -26.36
N PRO A 62 6.51 12.63 -25.94
CA PRO A 62 7.66 12.01 -26.60
C PRO A 62 7.58 10.50 -26.49
N THR A 63 8.01 9.79 -27.54
CA THR A 63 8.08 8.33 -27.53
C THR A 63 9.08 7.85 -26.50
N ILE A 64 8.70 6.85 -25.71
CA ILE A 64 9.60 6.17 -24.79
C ILE A 64 10.72 5.50 -25.59
N LEU A 65 11.96 5.81 -25.24
CA LEU A 65 13.17 5.28 -25.85
C LEU A 65 13.58 3.95 -25.22
N LYS A 66 14.25 3.09 -26.00
CA LYS A 66 14.84 1.83 -25.49
C LYS A 66 15.78 2.07 -24.30
N SER A 67 16.58 3.14 -24.36
CA SER A 67 17.51 3.51 -23.29
C SER A 67 16.82 3.87 -21.98
N GLU A 68 15.64 4.51 -22.04
CA GLU A 68 14.86 4.87 -20.86
C GLU A 68 14.30 3.61 -20.20
N VAL A 69 13.79 2.68 -20.99
CA VAL A 69 13.29 1.39 -20.49
C VAL A 69 14.41 0.58 -19.83
N ILE A 70 15.56 0.46 -20.49
CA ILE A 70 16.74 -0.22 -19.93
C ILE A 70 17.16 0.44 -18.62
N HIS A 71 17.22 1.77 -18.59
CA HIS A 71 17.62 2.50 -17.40
C HIS A 71 16.62 2.28 -16.24
N ALA A 72 15.32 2.38 -16.51
CA ALA A 72 14.27 2.16 -15.52
C ALA A 72 14.36 0.76 -14.88
N PHE A 73 14.56 -0.29 -15.68
CA PHE A 73 14.75 -1.64 -15.15
C PHE A 73 16.08 -1.84 -14.42
N SER A 74 17.13 -1.11 -14.79
CA SER A 74 18.42 -1.15 -14.09
C SER A 74 18.30 -0.62 -12.66
N ILE A 75 17.53 0.46 -12.45
CA ILE A 75 17.36 1.12 -11.15
C ILE A 75 16.21 0.53 -10.31
N ALA A 76 15.38 -0.35 -10.90
CA ALA A 76 14.28 -0.99 -10.20
C ALA A 76 14.76 -1.82 -8.99
N LYS A 77 14.19 -1.51 -7.81
CA LYS A 77 14.52 -2.15 -6.54
C LYS A 77 14.20 -3.64 -6.58
N LYS A 78 15.14 -4.45 -6.11
CA LYS A 78 15.01 -5.91 -6.03
C LYS A 78 14.32 -6.33 -4.73
N ARG A 79 13.81 -7.56 -4.67
CA ARG A 79 13.23 -8.22 -3.50
C ARG A 79 12.06 -7.44 -2.89
N LYS A 80 11.21 -6.88 -3.76
CA LYS A 80 9.96 -6.26 -3.34
C LYS A 80 8.86 -7.31 -3.25
N ALA A 81 7.89 -7.05 -2.39
CA ALA A 81 6.70 -7.87 -2.31
C ALA A 81 5.97 -7.83 -3.66
N TYR A 82 5.35 -8.95 -4.02
CA TYR A 82 4.58 -9.07 -5.26
C TYR A 82 3.39 -8.10 -5.25
N GLY A 83 3.06 -7.61 -6.44
CA GLY A 83 1.83 -6.85 -6.65
C GLY A 83 0.60 -7.76 -6.65
N PRO A 84 -0.59 -7.18 -6.86
CA PRO A 84 -1.83 -7.95 -7.05
C PRO A 84 -1.80 -8.92 -8.25
N ASP A 85 -0.85 -8.70 -9.16
CA ASP A 85 -0.59 -9.54 -10.33
C ASP A 85 0.28 -10.77 -10.04
N ASP A 86 0.81 -10.90 -8.82
CA ASP A 86 1.75 -11.95 -8.38
C ASP A 86 3.03 -12.02 -9.22
N ILE A 87 3.42 -10.92 -9.86
CA ILE A 87 4.61 -10.85 -10.71
C ILE A 87 5.82 -10.31 -9.91
N PRO A 88 6.98 -11.00 -9.92
CA PRO A 88 8.22 -10.47 -9.34
C PRO A 88 8.68 -9.19 -10.03
N THR A 89 9.20 -8.23 -9.25
CA THR A 89 9.82 -7.01 -9.81
C THR A 89 11.02 -7.32 -10.73
N GLU A 90 11.62 -8.49 -10.59
CA GLU A 90 12.71 -8.97 -11.43
C GLU A 90 12.25 -9.63 -12.74
N ALA A 91 11.00 -10.09 -12.83
CA ALA A 91 10.52 -10.81 -14.01
C ALA A 91 10.59 -9.97 -15.30
N PRO A 92 10.25 -8.66 -15.30
CA PRO A 92 10.45 -7.82 -16.47
C PRO A 92 11.90 -7.71 -16.94
N LYS A 93 12.89 -7.88 -16.06
CA LYS A 93 14.31 -7.82 -16.44
C LYS A 93 14.69 -8.97 -17.39
N LEU A 94 14.12 -10.15 -17.17
CA LEU A 94 14.31 -11.32 -18.04
C LEU A 94 13.75 -11.06 -19.44
N ILE A 95 12.60 -10.37 -19.51
CA ILE A 95 11.94 -10.02 -20.78
C ILE A 95 12.76 -8.98 -21.54
N VAL A 96 13.33 -8.00 -20.84
CA VAL A 96 14.16 -6.93 -21.42
C VAL A 96 15.44 -7.46 -22.06
N GLU A 97 16.07 -8.47 -21.45
CA GLU A 97 17.31 -9.06 -21.98
C GLU A 97 17.13 -9.67 -23.38
N GLU A 98 15.96 -10.24 -23.66
CA GLU A 98 15.68 -10.93 -24.93
C GLU A 98 14.75 -10.15 -25.88
N ASN A 99 13.86 -9.33 -25.35
CA ASN A 99 12.68 -8.81 -26.08
C ASN A 99 12.39 -7.32 -25.80
N ILE A 100 13.41 -6.51 -25.50
CA ILE A 100 13.26 -5.06 -25.20
C ILE A 100 12.43 -4.29 -26.24
N ASP A 101 12.50 -4.67 -27.51
CA ASP A 101 11.79 -3.98 -28.60
C ASP A 101 10.27 -4.17 -28.51
N LEU A 102 9.82 -5.34 -28.06
CA LEU A 102 8.40 -5.62 -27.83
C LEU A 102 7.88 -4.82 -26.64
N VAL A 103 8.69 -4.72 -25.57
CA VAL A 103 8.34 -3.94 -24.37
C VAL A 103 8.20 -2.45 -24.71
N VAL A 104 9.15 -1.91 -25.48
CA VAL A 104 9.12 -0.51 -25.92
C VAL A 104 7.92 -0.25 -26.84
N LYS A 105 7.61 -1.18 -27.74
CA LYS A 105 6.42 -1.09 -28.60
C LYS A 105 5.13 -1.11 -27.79
N LEU A 106 5.04 -1.99 -26.79
CA LEU A 106 3.89 -2.09 -25.89
C LEU A 106 3.70 -0.76 -25.13
N PHE A 107 4.76 -0.24 -24.50
CA PHE A 107 4.67 0.99 -23.71
C PHE A 107 4.26 2.20 -24.55
N ASN A 108 4.74 2.30 -25.79
CA ASN A 108 4.32 3.37 -26.71
C ASN A 108 2.94 3.14 -27.34
N SER A 109 2.31 1.97 -27.15
CA SER A 109 0.96 1.67 -27.68
C SER A 109 -0.17 1.91 -26.68
N ILE A 110 0.17 2.08 -25.40
CA ILE A 110 -0.77 2.33 -24.29
C ILE A 110 -0.69 3.76 -23.77
N LEU A 111 0.14 4.59 -24.42
CA LEU A 111 0.30 6.03 -24.21
C LEU A 111 -0.33 6.79 -25.39
#